data_AF-X1MJQ7-F1
#
_entry.id   AF-X1MJQ7-F1
#
_cell.length_a   1.000
_cell.length_b   1.000
_cell.length_c   1.000
_cell.angle_alpha   90.00
_cell.angle_beta   90.00
_cell.angle_gamma   90.00
#
_symmetry.space_group_name_H-M   'P 1'
#
loop_
_entity.id
_entity.type
_entity.pdbx_description
1 polymer ?
#
loop_
_entity_poly.entity_id
_entity_poly.type
_entity_poly.pdbx_seq_one_letter_code
_entity_poly.pdbx_strand_id
1 'polypeptide(L)'
;MEGGKAEFWNYETGRNPEYKRGESQLGFPYNPYFHIKGKYFQGVIKIAIRKAIDFAHSGILKQFDKDGYVFDDERLKAIDEYCRGYIAKNFPDPYKVDFMTKVIDIILFLMKVDIFYRARFLDMIKNLPRNHELTKEEEENIKRVLK
;
A
#
# COMPACT_ATOMS: atom_id res chain seq x y z
N MET A 1 -36.64 -33.21 -22.38
CA MET A 1 -35.37 -32.97 -21.66
C MET A 1 -34.92 -31.57 -22.06
N GLU A 2 -35.13 -30.58 -21.20
CA GLU A 2 -34.66 -29.22 -21.45
C GLU A 2 -33.14 -29.18 -21.26
N GLY A 3 -32.42 -28.82 -22.32
CA GLY A 3 -30.98 -28.65 -22.29
C GLY A 3 -30.60 -27.45 -21.42
N GLY A 4 -29.93 -27.71 -20.31
CA GLY A 4 -29.39 -26.66 -19.45
C GLY A 4 -28.43 -25.77 -20.24
N LYS A 5 -28.71 -24.46 -20.27
CA LYS A 5 -27.77 -23.48 -20.84
C LYS A 5 -26.49 -23.48 -20.00
N ALA A 6 -25.36 -23.75 -20.63
CA ALA A 6 -24.06 -23.49 -20.03
C ALA A 6 -23.88 -21.96 -19.91
N GLU A 7 -24.02 -21.41 -18.71
CA GLU A 7 -23.64 -20.03 -18.44
C GLU A 7 -22.12 -19.94 -18.32
N PHE A 8 -21.48 -19.33 -19.32
CA PHE A 8 -20.06 -19.03 -19.27
C PHE A 8 -19.82 -17.77 -18.44
N TRP A 9 -18.93 -17.85 -17.45
CA TRP A 9 -18.53 -16.71 -16.62
C TRP A 9 -17.82 -15.65 -17.46
N ASN A 10 -18.32 -14.40 -17.42
CA ASN A 10 -17.72 -13.28 -18.15
C ASN A 10 -16.55 -12.68 -17.36
N TYR A 11 -15.34 -12.77 -17.92
CA TYR A 11 -14.12 -12.28 -17.28
C TYR A 11 -14.01 -10.75 -17.15
N GLU A 12 -14.74 -9.98 -17.97
CA GLU A 12 -14.70 -8.51 -17.93
C GLU A 12 -15.63 -7.92 -16.86
N THR A 13 -16.80 -8.54 -16.63
CA THR A 13 -17.91 -7.97 -15.83
C THR A 13 -18.46 -8.89 -14.76
N GLY A 14 -18.13 -10.18 -14.80
CA GLY A 14 -18.62 -11.19 -13.87
C GLY A 14 -18.13 -10.94 -12.44
N ARG A 15 -19.00 -11.22 -11.46
CA ARG A 15 -18.60 -11.23 -10.04
C ARG A 15 -17.46 -12.23 -9.86
N ASN A 16 -16.46 -11.87 -9.05
CA ASN A 16 -15.36 -12.77 -8.74
C ASN A 16 -15.93 -14.08 -8.17
N PRO A 17 -15.67 -15.26 -8.77
CA PRO A 17 -16.23 -16.50 -8.27
C PRO A 17 -15.78 -16.72 -6.82
N GLU A 18 -16.73 -17.05 -5.95
CA GLU A 18 -16.45 -17.32 -4.54
C GLU A 18 -15.78 -18.69 -4.44
N TYR A 19 -14.52 -18.72 -3.97
CA TYR A 19 -13.78 -19.96 -3.80
C TYR A 19 -14.44 -20.84 -2.75
N LYS A 20 -14.86 -22.06 -3.13
CA LYS A 20 -15.20 -23.09 -2.16
C LYS A 20 -13.91 -23.67 -1.59
N ARG A 21 -13.85 -23.75 -0.26
CA ARG A 21 -12.68 -24.22 0.49
C ARG A 21 -12.32 -25.65 0.06
N GLY A 22 -11.16 -25.85 -0.56
CA GLY A 22 -10.64 -27.18 -0.93
C GLY A 22 -10.43 -27.44 -2.43
N GLU A 23 -10.82 -26.52 -3.32
CA GLU A 23 -10.53 -26.65 -4.76
C GLU A 23 -9.18 -26.02 -5.13
N SER A 24 -8.46 -26.68 -6.04
CA SER A 24 -7.13 -26.26 -6.51
C SER A 24 -7.18 -24.91 -7.23
N GLN A 25 -6.26 -23.98 -6.90
CA GLN A 25 -6.11 -22.67 -7.53
C GLN A 25 -5.72 -22.70 -9.03
N LEU A 26 -5.52 -23.87 -9.62
CA LEU A 26 -4.85 -24.04 -10.92
C LEU A 26 -5.69 -23.73 -12.16
N GLY A 27 -6.77 -22.95 -12.08
CA GLY A 27 -7.47 -22.61 -13.32
C GLY A 27 -8.74 -21.79 -13.22
N PHE A 28 -8.66 -20.54 -12.74
CA PHE A 28 -9.72 -19.56 -13.05
C PHE A 28 -9.19 -18.23 -13.62
N PRO A 29 -9.92 -17.59 -14.57
CA PRO A 29 -9.44 -16.54 -15.48
C PRO A 29 -9.53 -15.12 -14.90
N TYR A 30 -9.71 -14.96 -13.58
CA TYR A 30 -9.76 -13.63 -12.97
C TYR A 30 -8.36 -13.03 -12.92
N ASN A 31 -8.07 -12.22 -13.95
CA ASN A 31 -6.92 -11.36 -13.97
C ASN A 31 -7.41 -9.91 -13.82
N PRO A 32 -6.98 -9.17 -12.76
CA PRO A 32 -7.31 -7.76 -12.59
C PRO A 32 -6.97 -6.88 -13.79
N TYR A 33 -6.02 -7.29 -14.64
CA TYR A 33 -5.67 -6.58 -15.88
C TYR A 33 -6.76 -6.67 -16.95
N PHE A 34 -7.62 -7.71 -16.92
CA PHE A 34 -8.67 -7.91 -17.91
C PHE A 34 -10.06 -7.48 -17.41
N HIS A 35 -10.30 -7.50 -16.10
CA HIS A 35 -11.58 -7.11 -15.50
C HIS A 35 -11.78 -5.57 -15.44
N ILE A 36 -12.99 -5.06 -15.74
CA ILE A 36 -13.27 -3.62 -15.84
C ILE A 36 -12.91 -2.84 -14.56
N LYS A 37 -13.26 -3.39 -13.39
CA LYS A 37 -12.90 -2.79 -12.09
C LYS A 37 -11.40 -2.77 -11.83
N GLY A 38 -10.67 -3.80 -12.27
CA GLY A 38 -9.23 -3.87 -12.10
C GLY A 38 -8.51 -2.90 -13.03
N LYS A 39 -8.94 -2.79 -14.29
CA LYS A 39 -8.51 -1.74 -15.23
C LYS A 39 -8.78 -0.34 -14.68
N TYR A 40 -9.97 -0.09 -14.16
CA TYR A 40 -10.32 1.20 -13.55
C TYR A 40 -9.44 1.53 -12.34
N PHE A 41 -9.21 0.55 -11.46
CA PHE A 41 -8.35 0.74 -10.30
C PHE A 41 -6.91 1.04 -10.70
N GLN A 42 -6.32 0.27 -11.62
CA GLN A 42 -4.94 0.47 -12.07
C GLN A 42 -4.77 1.74 -12.90
N GLY A 43 -5.71 2.05 -13.78
CA GLY A 43 -5.60 3.15 -14.75
C GLY A 43 -6.04 4.50 -14.20
N VAL A 44 -7.03 4.57 -13.31
CA VAL A 44 -7.59 5.83 -12.81
C VAL A 44 -7.25 6.04 -11.34
N ILE A 45 -7.65 5.11 -10.47
CA ILE A 45 -7.54 5.29 -9.02
C ILE A 45 -6.09 5.34 -8.55
N LYS A 46 -5.25 4.40 -9.00
CA LYS A 46 -3.83 4.35 -8.64
C LYS A 46 -3.08 5.61 -9.06
N ILE A 47 -3.41 6.18 -10.22
CA ILE A 47 -2.83 7.44 -10.70
C ILE A 47 -3.31 8.61 -9.83
N ALA A 48 -4.61 8.66 -9.50
CA ALA A 48 -5.15 9.69 -8.63
C ALA A 48 -4.52 9.67 -7.23
N ILE A 49 -4.32 8.49 -6.64
CA ILE A 49 -3.63 8.32 -5.34
C ILE A 49 -2.21 8.88 -5.42
N ARG A 50 -1.45 8.52 -6.46
CA ARG A 50 -0.08 9.04 -6.64
C ARG A 50 -0.05 10.57 -6.71
N LYS A 51 -0.92 11.15 -7.53
CA LYS A 51 -1.05 12.62 -7.65
C LYS A 51 -1.42 13.28 -6.33
N ALA A 52 -2.30 12.67 -5.54
CA ALA A 52 -2.70 13.18 -4.23
C ALA A 52 -1.53 13.19 -3.24
N ILE A 53 -0.72 12.12 -3.22
CA ILE A 53 0.49 12.04 -2.38
C ILE A 53 1.52 13.08 -2.82
N ASP A 54 1.79 13.22 -4.12
CA ASP A 54 2.70 14.24 -4.64
C ASP A 54 2.24 15.65 -4.31
N PHE A 55 0.93 15.91 -4.42
CA PHE A 55 0.34 17.19 -4.08
C PHE A 55 0.48 17.50 -2.58
N ALA A 56 0.16 16.54 -1.70
CA ALA A 56 0.29 16.73 -0.26
C ALA A 56 1.74 16.94 0.15
N HIS A 57 2.66 16.10 -0.35
CA HIS A 57 4.08 16.17 -0.05
C HIS A 57 4.70 17.50 -0.51
N SER A 58 4.48 17.88 -1.76
CA SER A 58 4.99 19.16 -2.28
C SER A 58 4.30 20.37 -1.66
N GLY A 59 3.02 20.26 -1.30
CA GLY A 59 2.25 21.30 -0.62
C GLY A 59 2.83 21.64 0.75
N ILE A 60 3.21 20.64 1.53
CA ILE A 60 3.85 20.83 2.84
C ILE A 60 5.10 21.71 2.70
N LEU A 61 6.04 21.31 1.83
CA LEU A 61 7.32 22.02 1.67
C LEU A 61 7.17 23.42 1.08
N LYS A 62 6.23 23.59 0.13
CA LYS A 62 6.09 24.86 -0.61
C LYS A 62 5.24 25.88 0.13
N GLN A 63 4.19 25.44 0.82
CA GLN A 63 3.13 26.32 1.31
C GLN A 63 3.08 26.41 2.84
N PHE A 64 3.57 25.39 3.56
CA PHE A 64 3.39 25.31 5.00
C PHE A 64 4.71 25.44 5.78
N ASP A 65 5.66 24.54 5.56
CA ASP A 65 6.93 24.49 6.28
C ASP A 65 8.03 23.96 5.36
N LYS A 66 9.01 24.81 5.04
CA LYS A 66 10.17 24.45 4.20
C LYS A 66 11.03 23.37 4.84
N ASP A 67 11.02 23.29 6.16
CA ASP A 67 11.72 22.30 6.96
C ASP A 67 10.76 21.22 7.48
N GLY A 68 9.62 21.01 6.81
CA GLY A 68 8.55 20.10 7.23
C GLY A 68 9.02 18.66 7.52
N TYR A 69 10.07 18.20 6.86
CA TYR A 69 10.65 16.86 7.03
C TYR A 69 11.96 16.84 7.82
N VAL A 70 12.31 17.97 8.45
CA VAL A 70 13.34 18.03 9.48
C VAL A 70 12.66 17.89 10.83
N PHE A 71 13.09 16.87 11.59
CA PHE A 71 12.48 16.51 12.87
C PHE A 71 13.42 16.83 14.03
N ASP A 72 12.94 17.54 15.05
CA ASP A 72 13.71 17.82 16.27
C ASP A 72 13.54 16.73 17.34
N ASP A 73 12.41 16.02 17.31
CA ASP A 73 12.11 14.93 18.25
C ASP A 73 12.90 13.67 17.88
N GLU A 74 13.83 13.26 18.75
CA GLU A 74 14.70 12.10 18.54
C GLU A 74 13.93 10.79 18.25
N ARG A 75 12.71 10.65 18.77
CA ARG A 75 11.88 9.47 18.48
C ARG A 75 11.39 9.46 17.04
N LEU A 76 11.06 10.63 16.50
CA LEU A 76 10.65 10.76 15.09
C LEU A 76 11.86 10.52 14.17
N LYS A 77 13.05 11.00 14.53
CA LYS A 77 14.29 10.70 13.80
C LYS A 77 14.55 9.19 13.75
N ALA A 78 14.44 8.50 14.88
CA ALA A 78 14.64 7.05 14.93
C ALA A 78 13.62 6.27 14.08
N ILE A 79 12.35 6.72 14.06
CA ILE A 79 11.31 6.12 13.20
C ILE A 79 11.63 6.39 11.72
N ASP A 80 11.99 7.62 11.37
CA ASP A 80 12.37 8.01 10.01
C ASP A 80 13.53 7.16 9.49
N GLU A 81 14.61 7.05 10.27
CA GLU A 81 15.79 6.26 9.92
C GLU A 81 15.43 4.78 9.70
N TYR A 82 14.67 4.18 10.63
CA TYR A 82 14.22 2.80 10.48
C TYR A 82 13.37 2.61 9.21
N CYS A 83 12.40 3.49 8.98
CA CYS A 83 11.51 3.41 7.82
C CYS A 83 12.28 3.56 6.51
N ARG A 84 13.16 4.55 6.40
CA ARG A 84 14.00 4.77 5.21
C ARG A 84 14.95 3.59 4.97
N GLY A 85 15.61 3.09 6.01
CA GLY A 85 16.47 1.92 5.91
C GLY A 85 15.73 0.68 5.43
N TYR A 86 14.52 0.44 5.95
CA TYR A 86 13.66 -0.64 5.49
C TYR A 86 13.23 -0.46 4.03
N ILE A 87 12.81 0.75 3.63
CA ILE A 87 12.38 1.04 2.26
C ILE A 87 13.55 0.82 1.29
N ALA A 88 14.71 1.40 1.57
CA ALA A 88 15.89 1.28 0.72
C ALA A 88 16.36 -0.17 0.54
N LYS A 89 16.24 -0.99 1.60
CA LYS A 89 16.63 -2.40 1.56
C LYS A 89 15.65 -3.29 0.80
N ASN A 90 14.35 -3.02 0.91
CA ASN A 90 13.31 -3.99 0.49
C ASN A 90 12.51 -3.56 -0.75
N PHE A 91 12.67 -2.34 -1.24
CA PHE A 91 11.98 -1.85 -2.44
C PHE A 91 12.99 -1.62 -3.58
N PRO A 92 12.97 -2.45 -4.64
CA PRO A 92 13.93 -2.35 -5.74
C PRO A 92 13.57 -1.29 -6.79
N ASP A 93 12.30 -0.87 -6.85
CA ASP A 93 11.79 0.06 -7.86
C ASP A 93 11.89 1.51 -7.32
N PRO A 94 12.64 2.41 -7.98
CA PRO A 94 12.77 3.81 -7.57
C PRO A 94 11.44 4.53 -7.41
N TYR A 95 10.44 4.21 -8.24
CA TYR A 95 9.11 4.82 -8.12
C TYR A 95 8.37 4.36 -6.87
N LYS A 96 8.60 3.11 -6.42
CA LYS A 96 8.01 2.61 -5.18
C LYS A 96 8.74 3.17 -3.97
N VAL A 97 10.07 3.30 -4.04
CA VAL A 97 10.88 3.96 -3.01
C VAL A 97 10.38 5.38 -2.80
N ASP A 98 10.32 6.19 -3.86
CA ASP A 98 9.85 7.57 -3.81
C ASP A 98 8.43 7.69 -3.22
N PHE A 99 7.49 6.86 -3.71
CA PHE A 99 6.13 6.86 -3.19
C PHE A 99 6.07 6.53 -1.69
N MET A 100 6.77 5.47 -1.25
CA MET A 100 6.77 5.06 0.15
C MET A 100 7.44 6.10 1.05
N THR A 101 8.54 6.71 0.59
CA THR A 101 9.21 7.80 1.30
C THR A 101 8.28 9.00 1.50
N LYS A 102 7.56 9.43 0.46
CA LYS A 102 6.60 10.54 0.57
C LYS A 102 5.47 10.25 1.56
N VAL A 103 4.99 9.01 1.61
CA VAL A 103 3.97 8.59 2.59
C VAL A 103 4.51 8.71 4.02
N ILE A 104 5.73 8.23 4.28
CA ILE A 104 6.37 8.35 5.60
C ILE A 104 6.59 9.83 5.97
N ASP A 105 7.09 10.64 5.04
CA ASP A 105 7.30 12.08 5.23
C ASP A 105 6.00 12.78 5.68
N ILE A 106 4.88 12.51 5.01
CA ILE A 106 3.57 13.09 5.36
C ILE A 106 3.13 12.65 6.76
N ILE A 107 3.25 11.35 7.09
CA ILE A 107 2.84 10.83 8.40
C ILE A 107 3.68 11.45 9.53
N LEU A 108 5.00 11.49 9.38
CA LEU A 108 5.90 12.04 10.40
C LEU A 108 5.75 13.55 10.52
N PHE A 109 5.49 14.25 9.42
CA PHE A 109 5.15 15.67 9.46
C PHE A 109 3.89 15.94 10.29
N LEU A 110 2.83 15.14 10.13
CA LEU A 110 1.62 15.28 10.98
C LEU A 110 1.94 15.09 12.47
N MET A 111 2.85 14.18 12.81
CA MET A 111 3.33 14.00 14.18
C MET A 111 4.23 15.15 14.65
N LYS A 112 5.01 15.77 13.76
CA LYS A 112 5.82 16.95 14.05
C LYS A 112 4.93 18.13 14.47
N VAL A 113 3.93 18.45 13.64
CA VAL A 113 3.15 19.68 13.79
C VAL A 113 2.11 19.62 14.91
N ASP A 114 1.63 18.43 15.26
CA ASP A 114 0.55 18.27 16.23
C ASP A 114 0.91 17.21 17.28
N ILE A 115 0.93 17.65 18.54
CA ILE A 115 1.19 16.81 19.70
C ILE A 115 0.11 15.75 19.91
N PHE A 116 -1.14 16.04 19.54
CA PHE A 116 -2.25 15.11 19.65
C PHE A 116 -2.03 13.89 18.75
N TYR A 117 -1.71 14.13 17.45
CA TYR A 117 -1.39 13.05 16.52
C TYR A 117 -0.14 12.29 16.94
N ARG A 118 0.92 12.99 17.35
CA ARG A 118 2.15 12.35 17.84
C ARG A 118 1.92 11.41 19.00
N ALA A 119 1.22 11.85 20.04
CA ALA A 119 0.96 11.04 21.22
C ALA A 119 0.19 9.76 20.86
N ARG A 120 -0.85 9.87 20.03
CA ARG A 120 -1.67 8.73 19.60
C ARG A 120 -0.92 7.77 18.68
N PHE A 121 -0.12 8.27 17.75
CA PHE A 121 0.71 7.42 16.89
C PHE A 121 1.77 6.67 17.69
N LEU A 122 2.45 7.34 18.62
CA LEU A 122 3.46 6.69 19.47
C LEU A 122 2.82 5.64 20.39
N ASP A 123 1.65 5.92 20.97
CA ASP A 123 0.89 4.95 21.76
C ASP A 123 0.44 3.76 20.89
N MET A 124 -0.01 4.01 19.67
CA MET A 124 -0.36 2.95 18.70
C MET A 124 0.85 2.06 18.37
N ILE A 125 2.03 2.64 18.08
CA ILE A 125 3.25 1.87 17.78
C ILE A 125 3.70 1.05 19.00
N LYS A 126 3.60 1.62 20.20
CA LYS A 126 3.94 0.96 21.46
C LYS A 126 3.06 -0.27 21.69
N ASN A 127 1.77 -0.17 21.43
CA ASN A 127 0.79 -1.22 21.71
C ASN A 127 0.46 -2.11 20.50
N LEU A 128 1.14 -1.92 19.37
CA LEU A 128 0.90 -2.71 18.15
C LEU A 128 1.20 -4.20 18.41
N PRO A 129 0.27 -5.13 18.12
CA PRO A 129 0.55 -6.56 18.23
C PRO A 129 1.72 -6.95 17.30
N ARG A 130 2.72 -7.65 17.83
CA ARG A 130 3.98 -7.96 17.11
C ARG A 130 4.05 -9.36 16.51
N ASN A 131 3.01 -10.15 16.75
CA ASN A 131 2.93 -11.58 16.42
C ASN A 131 2.05 -11.85 15.19
N HIS A 132 1.87 -10.87 14.31
CA HIS A 132 1.23 -11.09 13.02
C HIS A 132 2.24 -11.74 12.07
N GLU A 133 2.00 -13.01 11.74
CA GLU A 133 2.78 -13.73 10.74
C GLU A 133 2.32 -13.32 9.33
N LEU A 134 3.26 -13.30 8.39
CA LEU A 134 2.94 -13.14 6.98
C LEU A 134 2.20 -14.38 6.49
N THR A 135 1.20 -14.16 5.65
CA THR A 135 0.61 -15.25 4.88
C THR A 135 1.65 -15.80 3.88
N LYS A 136 1.47 -17.06 3.45
CA LYS A 136 2.34 -17.67 2.43
C LYS A 136 2.42 -16.84 1.14
N GLU A 137 1.30 -16.24 0.73
CA GLU A 137 1.23 -15.37 -0.45
C GLU A 137 2.09 -14.11 -0.28
N GLU A 138 2.06 -13.48 0.89
CA GLU A 138 2.89 -12.30 1.20
C GLU A 138 4.38 -12.64 1.24
N GLU A 139 4.75 -13.78 1.85
CA GLU A 139 6.13 -14.27 1.85
C GLU A 139 6.65 -14.54 0.43
N GLU A 140 5.84 -15.20 -0.41
CA GLU A 140 6.19 -15.45 -1.81
C GLU A 140 6.33 -14.15 -2.59
N ASN A 141 5.45 -13.17 -2.37
CA ASN A 141 5.51 -11.89 -3.04
C ASN A 141 6.81 -11.14 -2.70
N ILE A 142 7.20 -11.12 -1.41
CA ILE A 142 8.48 -10.54 -0.98
C ILE A 142 9.65 -11.25 -1.69
N LYS A 143 9.65 -12.59 -1.73
CA LYS A 143 10.71 -13.38 -2.40
C LYS A 143 10.79 -13.13 -3.90
N ARG A 144 9.65 -12.91 -4.57
CA ARG A 144 9.59 -12.62 -6.01
C ARG A 144 10.16 -11.24 -6.35
N VAL A 145 10.00 -10.27 -5.47
CA VAL A 145 10.46 -8.88 -5.67
C VAL A 145 11.96 -8.71 -5.41
N LEU A 146 12.57 -9.61 -4.61
CA LEU A 146 14.00 -9.59 -4.27
C LEU A 146 14.90 -10.42 -5.22
N LYS A 147 14.34 -11.01 -6.29
CA LYS A 147 15.09 -11.66 -7.36
C LYS A 147 15.24 -10.71 -8.55
#